data_AF-A0A803QVW4-F1
#
_entry.id   AF-A0A803QVW4-F1
#
_cell.length_a   1.000
_cell.length_b   1.000
_cell.length_c   1.000
_cell.angle_alpha   90.00
_cell.angle_beta   90.00
_cell.angle_gamma   90.00
#
_symmetry.space_group_name_H-M   'P 1'
#
loop_
_entity.id
_entity.type
_entity.pdbx_description
1 polymer ?
#
loop_
_entity_poly.entity_id
_entity_poly.type
_entity_poly.pdbx_seq_one_letter_code
_entity_poly.pdbx_strand_id
1 'polypeptide(L)'
;MFFIETMLKHLGLREYFSEINTNPSFVDEQGRLRIQPYHDFKNSSHGCTTGTCPPNMCKGLIIERIQASEGNKRIIYLGDGAGDYCPSLKLKESDFMMPRKNFPVWDLISNNPLLIKAKIHEWSDGEEFEKVLLSLIDTISTDEKSAFTSTYLKMPSTIDVSAIPKVLPVQQ
;
A
#
# COMPACT_ATOMS: atom_id res chain seq x y z
N MET A 1 -15.57 13.98 5.62
CA MET A 1 -16.06 13.04 4.60
C MET A 1 -17.18 12.19 5.20
N PHE A 2 -18.24 11.89 4.45
CA PHE A 2 -19.28 10.95 4.87
C PHE A 2 -18.91 9.52 4.46
N PHE A 3 -19.48 8.52 5.14
CA PHE A 3 -19.24 7.08 4.98
C PHE A 3 -17.99 6.55 5.72
N ILE A 4 -16.91 6.18 5.02
CA ILE A 4 -15.74 5.50 5.62
C ILE A 4 -15.18 6.28 6.80
N GLU A 5 -14.89 7.57 6.61
CA GLU A 5 -14.32 8.39 7.68
C GLU A 5 -15.28 8.53 8.88
N THR A 6 -16.59 8.61 8.63
CA THR A 6 -17.61 8.68 9.69
C THR A 6 -17.63 7.39 10.52
N MET A 7 -17.61 6.23 9.86
CA MET A 7 -17.56 4.93 10.56
C MET A 7 -16.27 4.79 11.37
N LEU A 8 -15.13 5.15 10.78
CA LEU A 8 -13.84 5.12 11.48
C LEU A 8 -13.82 6.03 12.70
N LYS A 9 -14.38 7.25 12.61
CA LYS A 9 -14.51 8.16 13.77
C LYS A 9 -15.42 7.59 14.84
N HIS A 10 -16.58 7.04 14.45
CA HIS A 10 -17.54 6.45 15.39
C HIS A 10 -16.94 5.27 16.17
N LEU A 11 -16.13 4.44 15.51
CA LEU A 11 -15.45 3.29 16.12
C LEU A 11 -14.14 3.66 16.83
N GLY A 12 -13.71 4.93 16.83
CA GLY A 12 -12.44 5.36 17.41
C GLY A 12 -11.20 4.87 16.64
N LEU A 13 -11.35 4.48 15.38
CA LEU A 13 -10.29 3.89 14.54
C LEU A 13 -9.63 4.88 13.58
N ARG A 14 -10.09 6.14 13.52
CA ARG A 14 -9.61 7.12 12.52
C ARG A 14 -8.10 7.34 12.56
N GLU A 15 -7.50 7.34 13.75
CA GLU A 15 -6.07 7.66 13.94
C GLU A 15 -5.13 6.56 13.42
N TYR A 16 -5.63 5.36 13.13
CA TYR A 16 -4.82 4.29 12.53
C TYR A 16 -4.63 4.43 11.01
N PHE A 17 -5.29 5.41 10.37
CA PHE A 17 -5.25 5.61 8.92
C PHE A 17 -4.62 6.97 8.58
N SER A 18 -3.53 6.98 7.81
CA SER A 18 -2.91 8.21 7.32
C SER A 18 -3.74 8.86 6.21
N GLU A 19 -4.39 8.05 5.37
CA GLU A 19 -5.13 8.51 4.20
C GLU A 19 -6.41 7.69 3.98
N ILE A 20 -7.45 8.31 3.42
CA ILE A 20 -8.66 7.63 2.97
C ILE A 20 -8.93 8.02 1.53
N ASN A 21 -8.91 7.03 0.63
CA ASN A 21 -9.20 7.22 -0.79
C ASN A 21 -10.58 6.62 -1.10
N THR A 22 -11.56 7.46 -1.42
CA THR A 22 -12.91 7.06 -1.81
C THR A 22 -13.57 8.16 -2.63
N ASN A 23 -14.76 7.91 -3.18
CA ASN A 23 -15.56 8.95 -3.80
C ASN A 23 -15.82 10.09 -2.81
N PRO A 24 -15.33 11.32 -3.07
CA PRO A 24 -15.46 12.41 -2.11
C PRO A 24 -16.92 12.75 -1.86
N SER A 25 -17.20 13.11 -0.61
CA SER A 25 -18.56 13.39 -0.15
C SER A 25 -18.63 14.50 0.89
N PHE A 26 -19.70 15.29 0.81
CA PHE A 26 -19.99 16.40 1.72
C PHE A 26 -21.50 16.65 1.79
N VAL A 27 -21.96 17.38 2.82
CA VAL A 27 -23.34 17.86 2.92
C VAL A 27 -23.37 19.30 2.44
N ASP A 28 -24.27 19.62 1.49
CA ASP A 28 -24.41 20.97 0.95
C ASP A 28 -25.18 21.90 1.89
N GLU A 29 -25.27 23.18 1.51
CA GLU A 29 -25.98 24.22 2.27
C GLU A 29 -27.48 23.93 2.46
N GLN A 30 -28.06 23.05 1.63
CA GLN A 30 -29.45 22.63 1.73
C GLN A 30 -29.61 21.32 2.54
N GLY A 31 -28.55 20.85 3.21
CA GLY A 31 -28.58 19.65 4.05
C GLY A 31 -28.58 18.34 3.27
N ARG A 32 -28.19 18.34 1.99
CA ARG A 32 -28.21 17.14 1.14
C ARG A 32 -26.82 16.52 1.05
N LEU A 33 -26.75 15.19 1.15
CA LEU A 33 -25.51 14.46 0.90
C LEU A 33 -25.18 14.49 -0.59
N ARG A 34 -24.00 15.01 -0.91
CA ARG A 34 -23.41 15.02 -2.25
C ARG A 34 -22.25 14.04 -2.30
N ILE A 35 -22.24 13.20 -3.33
CA ILE A 35 -21.16 12.27 -3.63
C ILE A 35 -20.66 12.59 -5.03
N GLN A 36 -19.36 12.76 -5.17
CA GLN A 36 -18.68 13.04 -6.43
C GLN A 36 -17.79 11.85 -6.78
N PRO A 37 -17.54 11.61 -8.08
CA PRO A 37 -16.60 10.56 -8.44
C PRO A 37 -15.17 10.96 -8.11
N TYR A 38 -14.34 9.95 -7.81
CA TYR A 38 -12.92 10.15 -7.56
C TYR A 38 -12.16 10.60 -8.83
N HIS A 39 -12.53 10.04 -9.99
CA HIS A 39 -12.07 10.49 -11.30
C HIS A 39 -13.19 11.20 -12.05
N ASP A 40 -12.87 12.28 -12.77
CA ASP A 40 -13.81 12.83 -13.74
C ASP A 40 -13.96 11.87 -14.91
N PHE A 41 -15.03 11.08 -14.85
CA PHE A 41 -15.37 10.07 -15.86
C PHE A 41 -16.32 10.59 -16.94
N LYS A 42 -16.79 11.84 -16.84
CA LYS A 42 -17.71 12.42 -17.83
C LYS A 42 -16.96 12.90 -19.07
N ASN A 43 -15.76 13.43 -18.86
CA ASN A 43 -14.93 14.01 -19.92
C ASN A 43 -13.83 13.06 -20.42
N SER A 44 -13.34 12.16 -19.55
CA SER A 44 -12.25 11.23 -19.90
C SER A 44 -12.33 9.95 -19.07
N SER A 45 -11.86 8.83 -19.61
CA SER A 45 -11.64 7.64 -18.79
C SER A 45 -10.36 7.79 -17.96
N HIS A 46 -10.24 7.05 -16.86
CA HIS A 46 -9.00 6.98 -16.08
C HIS A 46 -7.90 6.13 -16.77
N GLY A 47 -8.06 5.75 -18.05
CA GLY A 47 -6.99 5.18 -18.88
C GLY A 47 -6.49 3.77 -18.53
N CYS A 48 -7.07 3.08 -17.55
CA CYS A 48 -6.64 1.71 -17.21
C CYS A 48 -7.20 0.70 -18.21
N THR A 49 -6.41 -0.32 -18.56
CA THR A 49 -6.75 -1.33 -19.58
C THR A 49 -7.39 -2.60 -19.04
N THR A 50 -7.56 -2.70 -17.71
CA THR A 50 -7.96 -3.96 -17.04
C THR A 50 -9.43 -4.32 -17.25
N GLY A 51 -10.28 -3.32 -17.53
CA GLY A 51 -11.73 -3.51 -17.65
C GLY A 51 -12.45 -3.84 -16.34
N THR A 52 -11.76 -3.95 -15.20
CA THR A 52 -12.36 -4.31 -13.91
C THR A 52 -12.68 -3.11 -13.01
N CYS A 53 -12.11 -1.94 -13.33
CA CYS A 53 -12.35 -0.72 -12.57
C CYS A 53 -13.67 -0.06 -12.98
N PRO A 54 -14.48 0.41 -12.03
CA PRO A 54 -15.63 1.24 -12.36
C PRO A 54 -15.15 2.63 -12.85
N PRO A 55 -15.92 3.32 -13.71
CA PRO A 55 -15.49 4.59 -14.30
C PRO A 55 -15.13 5.66 -13.28
N ASN A 56 -15.80 5.67 -12.12
CA ASN A 56 -15.63 6.70 -11.10
C ASN A 56 -14.34 6.60 -10.29
N MET A 57 -13.66 5.45 -10.23
CA MET A 57 -12.52 5.27 -9.33
C MET A 57 -11.66 4.05 -9.73
N CYS A 58 -10.37 4.29 -10.00
CA CYS A 58 -9.39 3.24 -10.26
C CYS A 58 -8.43 3.13 -9.07
N LYS A 59 -8.55 2.03 -8.31
CA LYS A 59 -7.65 1.75 -7.19
C LYS A 59 -6.20 1.52 -7.64
N GLY A 60 -5.98 1.09 -8.88
CA GLY A 60 -4.64 0.92 -9.46
C GLY A 60 -3.87 2.25 -9.55
N LEU A 61 -4.51 3.31 -10.03
CA LEU A 61 -3.89 4.65 -10.07
C LEU A 61 -3.57 5.19 -8.67
N ILE A 62 -4.41 4.86 -7.68
CA ILE A 62 -4.19 5.24 -6.28
C ILE A 62 -2.93 4.54 -5.74
N ILE A 63 -2.74 3.24 -6.02
CA ILE A 63 -1.53 2.52 -5.63
C ILE A 63 -0.29 3.08 -6.31
N GLU A 64 -0.35 3.42 -7.61
CA GLU A 64 0.77 4.06 -8.30
C GLU A 64 1.15 5.41 -7.66
N ARG A 65 0.16 6.23 -7.27
CA ARG A 65 0.39 7.48 -6.54
C ARG A 65 1.07 7.24 -5.18
N ILE A 66 0.58 6.26 -4.42
CA ILE A 66 1.15 5.90 -3.10
C ILE A 66 2.60 5.42 -3.25
N GLN A 67 2.87 4.56 -4.24
CA GLN A 67 4.24 4.09 -4.52
C GLN A 67 5.18 5.25 -4.90
N ALA A 68 4.68 6.25 -5.62
CA ALA A 68 5.46 7.43 -5.98
C ALA A 68 5.78 8.34 -4.77
N SER A 69 4.88 8.42 -3.77
CA SER A 69 5.09 9.25 -2.57
C SER A 69 5.86 8.55 -1.45
N GLU A 70 5.67 7.24 -1.28
CA GLU A 70 6.22 6.46 -0.16
C GLU A 70 7.56 5.76 -0.48
N GLY A 71 8.02 5.84 -1.73
CA GLY A 71 9.29 5.27 -2.17
C GLY A 71 9.32 3.74 -2.21
N ASN A 72 10.29 3.13 -1.51
CA ASN A 72 10.53 1.68 -1.52
C ASN A 72 9.87 0.93 -0.36
N LYS A 73 8.81 1.49 0.25
CA LYS A 73 8.02 0.75 1.24
C LYS A 73 7.32 -0.44 0.58
N ARG A 74 7.21 -1.54 1.33
CA ARG A 74 6.42 -2.71 0.93
C ARG A 74 4.94 -2.47 1.13
N ILE A 75 4.14 -2.95 0.20
CA ILE A 75 2.68 -2.87 0.25
C ILE A 75 2.11 -4.27 0.57
N ILE A 76 1.21 -4.32 1.54
CA ILE A 76 0.26 -5.43 1.68
C ILE A 76 -1.09 -4.90 1.20
N TYR A 77 -1.58 -5.42 0.07
CA TYR A 77 -2.86 -5.04 -0.49
C TYR A 77 -3.90 -6.12 -0.18
N LEU A 78 -5.09 -5.72 0.29
CA LEU A 78 -6.17 -6.62 0.67
C LEU A 78 -7.45 -6.24 -0.10
N GLY A 79 -8.19 -7.24 -0.59
CA GLY A 79 -9.44 -6.99 -1.31
C GLY A 79 -10.18 -8.25 -1.72
N ASP A 80 -11.42 -8.06 -2.15
CA ASP A 80 -12.34 -9.14 -2.56
C ASP A 80 -13.02 -8.83 -3.91
N GLY A 81 -13.33 -7.57 -4.19
CA GLY A 81 -14.06 -7.14 -5.39
C GLY A 81 -13.23 -7.11 -6.67
N ALA A 82 -13.89 -7.18 -7.83
CA ALA A 82 -13.21 -7.16 -9.14
C ALA A 82 -12.33 -5.91 -9.35
N GLY A 83 -12.73 -4.76 -8.78
CA GLY A 83 -11.96 -3.52 -8.82
C GLY A 83 -10.60 -3.58 -8.09
N ASP A 84 -10.35 -4.63 -7.30
CA ASP A 84 -9.08 -4.90 -6.63
C ASP A 84 -8.07 -5.64 -7.52
N TYR A 85 -8.50 -6.13 -8.69
CA TYR A 85 -7.59 -6.75 -9.65
C TYR A 85 -6.60 -5.74 -10.27
N CYS A 86 -7.08 -4.54 -10.60
CA CYS A 86 -6.23 -3.51 -11.19
C CYS A 86 -5.05 -3.08 -10.30
N PRO A 87 -5.23 -2.75 -9.00
CA PRO A 87 -4.10 -2.48 -8.12
C PRO A 87 -3.19 -3.68 -7.91
N SER A 88 -3.71 -4.91 -7.93
CA SER A 88 -2.89 -6.12 -7.81
C SER A 88 -1.81 -6.22 -8.91
N LEU A 89 -2.12 -5.77 -10.13
CA LEU A 89 -1.18 -5.71 -11.26
C LEU A 89 -0.09 -4.64 -11.11
N LYS A 90 -0.25 -3.69 -10.18
CA LYS A 90 0.70 -2.59 -9.93
C LYS A 90 1.68 -2.89 -8.80
N LEU A 91 1.47 -3.99 -8.09
CA LEU A 91 2.34 -4.41 -6.99
C LEU A 91 3.69 -4.92 -7.53
N LYS A 92 4.74 -4.72 -6.72
CA LYS A 92 6.12 -5.15 -6.99
C LYS A 92 6.34 -6.58 -6.47
N GLU A 93 7.45 -7.20 -6.85
CA GLU A 93 7.83 -8.55 -6.37
C GLU A 93 8.04 -8.63 -4.85
N SER A 94 8.38 -7.49 -4.23
CA SER A 94 8.55 -7.36 -2.78
C SER A 94 7.23 -7.20 -2.01
N ASP A 95 6.12 -6.95 -2.73
CA ASP A 95 4.81 -6.67 -2.15
C ASP A 95 3.99 -7.95 -1.97
N PHE A 96 2.87 -7.82 -1.26
CA PHE A 96 1.95 -8.92 -0.96
C PHE A 96 0.52 -8.56 -1.41
N MET A 97 -0.13 -9.51 -2.08
CA MET A 97 -1.54 -9.44 -2.45
C MET A 97 -2.34 -10.46 -1.63
N MET A 98 -3.37 -10.02 -0.92
CA MET A 98 -4.23 -10.85 -0.08
C MET A 98 -5.68 -10.89 -0.60
N PRO A 99 -5.97 -11.73 -1.63
CA PRO A 99 -7.31 -11.85 -2.19
C PRO A 99 -8.21 -12.73 -1.32
N ARG A 100 -9.46 -12.30 -1.10
CA ARG A 100 -10.45 -13.15 -0.40
C ARG A 100 -10.89 -14.31 -1.30
N LYS A 101 -10.78 -15.56 -0.82
CA LYS A 101 -11.15 -16.76 -1.58
C LYS A 101 -12.61 -16.76 -2.00
N ASN A 102 -12.86 -17.24 -3.21
CA ASN A 102 -14.21 -17.34 -3.80
C ASN A 102 -14.90 -15.98 -4.01
N PHE A 103 -14.13 -14.90 -4.12
CA PHE A 103 -14.61 -13.58 -4.51
C PHE A 103 -13.96 -13.13 -5.83
N PRO A 104 -14.53 -12.14 -6.53
CA PRO A 104 -14.14 -11.83 -7.91
C PRO A 104 -12.64 -11.58 -8.14
N VAL A 105 -11.94 -10.92 -7.20
CA VAL A 105 -10.48 -10.71 -7.37
C VAL A 105 -9.70 -12.01 -7.30
N TRP A 106 -10.12 -12.96 -6.45
CA TRP A 106 -9.47 -14.26 -6.33
C TRP A 106 -9.68 -15.08 -7.60
N ASP A 107 -10.88 -15.07 -8.19
CA ASP A 107 -11.14 -15.74 -9.46
C ASP A 107 -10.26 -15.17 -10.59
N LEU A 108 -10.18 -13.84 -10.70
CA LEU A 108 -9.37 -13.15 -11.72
C LEU A 108 -7.88 -13.47 -11.58
N ILE A 109 -7.35 -13.47 -10.36
CA ILE A 109 -5.95 -13.81 -10.07
C ILE A 109 -5.70 -15.31 -10.33
N SER A 110 -6.61 -16.18 -9.90
CA SER A 110 -6.46 -17.63 -10.06
C SER A 110 -6.46 -18.07 -11.53
N ASN A 111 -7.17 -17.35 -12.39
CA ASN A 111 -7.16 -17.59 -13.83
C ASN A 111 -5.79 -17.34 -14.49
N ASN A 112 -5.01 -16.38 -13.99
CA ASN A 112 -3.65 -16.12 -14.49
C ASN A 112 -2.75 -15.46 -13.43
N PRO A 113 -2.23 -16.24 -12.46
CA PRO A 113 -1.49 -15.71 -11.32
C PRO A 113 -0.14 -15.09 -11.73
N LEU A 114 0.39 -15.48 -12.89
CA LEU A 114 1.68 -14.98 -13.41
C LEU A 114 1.66 -13.49 -13.76
N LEU A 115 0.48 -12.89 -13.91
CA LEU A 115 0.34 -11.44 -14.11
C LEU A 115 0.57 -10.65 -12.83
N ILE A 116 0.46 -11.29 -11.66
CA ILE A 116 0.69 -10.66 -10.37
C ILE A 116 2.14 -10.89 -9.95
N LYS A 117 2.92 -9.81 -9.87
CA LYS A 117 4.32 -9.88 -9.44
C LYS A 117 4.45 -10.11 -7.93
N ALA A 118 3.52 -9.56 -7.16
CA ALA A 118 3.47 -9.71 -5.71
C ALA A 118 3.23 -11.16 -5.28
N LYS A 119 3.68 -11.49 -4.07
CA LYS A 119 3.38 -12.77 -3.44
C LYS A 119 1.89 -12.81 -3.07
N ILE A 120 1.20 -13.89 -3.46
CA ILE A 120 -0.24 -14.03 -3.24
C ILE A 120 -0.50 -14.84 -1.96
N HIS A 121 -1.31 -14.28 -1.06
CA HIS A 121 -1.67 -14.85 0.24
C HIS A 121 -3.19 -14.73 0.48
N GLU A 122 -3.91 -15.69 -0.06
CA GLU A 122 -5.36 -15.80 0.03
C GLU A 122 -5.88 -16.08 1.45
N TRP A 123 -7.11 -15.65 1.73
CA TRP A 123 -7.81 -15.86 3.02
C TRP A 123 -9.32 -16.08 2.82
N SER A 124 -9.96 -16.85 3.70
CA SER A 124 -11.38 -17.21 3.58
C SER A 124 -12.28 -16.46 4.58
N ASP A 125 -11.78 -16.29 5.81
CA ASP A 125 -12.50 -15.70 6.94
C ASP A 125 -11.59 -14.79 7.78
N GLY A 126 -12.15 -14.25 8.88
CA GLY A 126 -11.45 -13.31 9.75
C GLY A 126 -10.26 -13.91 10.49
N GLU A 127 -10.30 -15.19 10.86
CA GLU A 127 -9.22 -15.85 11.60
C GLU A 127 -8.04 -16.12 10.67
N GLU A 128 -8.29 -16.63 9.47
CA GLU A 128 -7.27 -16.79 8.44
C GLU A 128 -6.67 -15.44 8.04
N PHE A 129 -7.52 -14.43 7.84
CA PHE A 129 -7.09 -13.06 7.54
C PHE A 129 -6.09 -12.54 8.57
N GLU A 130 -6.44 -12.60 9.86
CA GLU A 130 -5.60 -12.09 10.95
C GLU A 130 -4.26 -12.83 10.99
N LYS A 131 -4.31 -14.17 10.97
CA LYS A 131 -3.12 -15.02 11.01
C LYS A 131 -2.16 -14.73 9.85
N VAL A 132 -2.68 -14.62 8.63
CA VAL A 132 -1.86 -14.35 7.44
C VAL A 132 -1.27 -12.94 7.53
N LEU A 133 -2.07 -11.93 7.85
CA LEU A 133 -1.62 -10.54 7.91
C LEU A 133 -0.50 -10.36 8.95
N LEU A 134 -0.66 -10.91 10.15
CA LEU A 134 0.36 -10.83 11.21
C LEU A 134 1.67 -11.52 10.80
N SER A 135 1.59 -12.71 10.21
CA SER A 135 2.76 -13.43 9.69
C SER A 135 3.53 -12.62 8.63
N LEU A 136 2.81 -11.92 7.74
CA LEU A 136 3.44 -11.05 6.74
C LEU A 136 4.10 -9.83 7.39
N ILE A 137 3.46 -9.19 8.37
CA ILE A 137 4.04 -8.05 9.11
C ILE A 137 5.32 -8.47 9.85
N ASP A 138 5.33 -9.65 10.47
CA ASP A 138 6.50 -10.20 11.16
C ASP A 138 7.63 -10.52 10.19
N THR A 139 7.29 -11.08 9.02
CA THR A 139 8.24 -11.31 7.92
C THR A 139 8.86 -10.00 7.47
N ILE A 140 8.03 -8.97 7.26
CA ILE A 140 8.48 -7.65 6.83
C ILE A 140 9.46 -7.07 7.85
N SER A 141 9.07 -7.10 9.13
CA SER A 141 9.86 -6.57 10.24
C SER A 141 11.21 -7.29 10.40
N THR A 142 11.24 -8.60 10.13
CA THR A 142 12.47 -9.40 10.21
C THR A 142 13.41 -9.12 9.05
N ASP A 143 12.87 -9.04 7.82
CA ASP A 143 13.65 -8.70 6.64
C ASP A 143 14.32 -7.32 6.78
N GLU A 144 13.61 -6.32 7.31
CA GLU A 144 14.16 -4.98 7.54
C GLU A 144 15.30 -4.98 8.56
N LYS A 145 15.15 -5.73 9.66
CA LYS A 145 16.24 -5.92 10.65
C LYS A 145 17.46 -6.62 10.05
N SER A 146 17.23 -7.61 9.19
CA SER A 146 18.31 -8.36 8.53
C SER A 146 19.05 -7.51 7.50
N ALA A 147 18.33 -6.70 6.71
CA ALA A 147 18.90 -5.77 5.75
C ALA A 147 19.73 -4.69 6.44
N PHE A 148 19.22 -4.15 7.55
CA PHE A 148 19.96 -3.23 8.42
C PHE A 148 21.24 -3.89 8.95
N THR A 149 21.15 -5.09 9.53
CA THR A 149 22.34 -5.79 10.05
C THR A 149 23.36 -6.10 8.96
N SER A 150 22.91 -6.47 7.75
CA SER A 150 23.78 -6.71 6.59
C SER A 150 24.48 -5.45 6.10
N THR A 151 23.84 -4.28 6.15
CA THR A 151 24.50 -3.01 5.78
C THR A 151 25.56 -2.59 6.80
N TYR A 152 25.36 -2.84 8.10
CA TYR A 152 26.42 -2.62 9.12
C TYR A 152 27.61 -3.57 8.94
N LEU A 153 27.34 -4.86 8.69
CA LEU A 153 28.40 -5.85 8.47
C LEU A 153 29.16 -5.66 7.14
N LYS A 154 28.59 -4.90 6.19
CA LYS A 154 29.24 -4.53 4.93
C LYS A 154 30.05 -3.23 5.01
N MET A 155 30.04 -2.51 6.13
CA MET A 155 31.01 -1.42 6.32
C MET A 155 32.40 -2.02 6.55
N PRO A 156 33.42 -1.66 5.76
CA PRO A 156 34.76 -2.22 5.93
C PRO A 156 35.30 -1.84 7.31
N SER A 157 35.73 -2.83 8.08
CA SER A 157 36.32 -2.70 9.41
C SER A 157 37.74 -2.14 9.41
N THR A 158 38.07 -1.26 8.47
CA THR A 158 39.36 -0.57 8.41
C THR A 158 39.13 0.90 8.71
N ILE A 159 39.14 1.25 10.00
CA ILE A 159 39.51 2.60 10.40
C ILE A 159 40.98 2.74 10.02
N ASP A 160 41.27 3.46 8.93
CA ASP A 160 42.62 3.88 8.60
C ASP A 160 43.03 4.95 9.63
N VAL A 161 43.87 4.55 10.58
CA VAL A 161 44.37 5.40 11.67
C VAL A 161 45.34 6.49 11.16
N SER A 162 45.60 6.55 9.84
CA SER A 162 46.52 7.55 9.27
C SER A 162 45.93 8.95 9.07
N ALA A 163 44.63 9.16 9.29
CA ALA A 163 43.95 10.45 9.05
C ALA A 163 43.59 11.22 10.34
N ILE A 164 44.45 11.22 11.36
CA ILE A 164 44.29 12.14 12.50
C ILE A 164 44.84 13.52 12.10
N PRO A 165 44.05 14.60 12.11
CA PRO A 165 44.57 15.95 11.86
C PRO A 165 45.57 16.33 12.95
N LYS A 166 46.78 16.75 12.55
CA LYS A 166 47.75 17.32 13.49
C LYS A 166 47.15 18.58 14.13
N VAL A 167 47.07 18.56 15.46
CA VAL A 167 46.68 19.71 16.29
C VAL A 167 47.62 20.88 15.98
N LEU A 168 47.05 22.03 15.59
CA LEU A 168 47.80 23.27 15.39
C LEU A 168 48.32 23.79 16.74
N PRO A 169 49.56 24.29 16.81
CA PRO A 169 50.10 24.81 18.06
C PRO A 169 49.42 26.13 18.44
N VAL A 170 49.03 26.22 19.71
CA VAL A 170 48.52 27.44 20.34
C VAL A 170 49.65 28.46 20.40
N GLN A 171 49.44 29.64 19.78
CA GLN A 171 50.34 30.77 19.96
C GLN A 171 50.14 31.36 21.36
N GLN A 172 51.25 31.54 22.09
CA GLN A 172 51.32 32.25 23.38
C GLN A 172 51.10 33.75 23.19
#